data_AF-J9R6B9-F1
#
_entry.id   AF-J9R6B9-F1
#
_cell.length_a   1.000
_cell.length_b   1.000
_cell.length_c   1.000
_cell.angle_alpha   90.00
_cell.angle_beta   90.00
_cell.angle_gamma   90.00
#
_symmetry.space_group_name_H-M   'P 1'
#
loop_
_entity.id
_entity.type
_entity.pdbx_description
1 polymer ?
#
loop_
_entity_poly.entity_id
_entity_poly.type
_entity_poly.pdbx_seq_one_letter_code
_entity_poly.pdbx_strand_id
1 'polypeptide(L)'
;MLIHVKSFSYNKEIVLQDIILNVKEKEKLSISGINGCGKSTLLNIICGKLKGDIEIKNPLSMGYYGGHISLNKDLSLANHKDLFKDELLLDVFQNLVFGLEFKSFYNTKIKNLSQGNIVKAHMVFILSLNREIFILDEPTENLDNVSVDYLSNFIRQSDKRYIIVSHDRHFVSKTCENHYMINEKTLQKYEIN
;
A
#
# COMPACT_ATOMS: atom_id res chain seq x y z
N MET A 1 13.35 7.90 5.28
CA MET A 1 13.82 7.08 4.14
C MET A 1 13.84 7.98 2.92
N LEU A 2 15.02 8.20 2.34
CA LEU A 2 15.15 9.03 1.12
C LEU A 2 15.25 8.10 -0.09
N ILE A 3 14.38 8.32 -1.06
CA ILE A 3 14.26 7.57 -2.31
C ILE A 3 14.63 8.52 -3.44
N HIS A 4 15.54 8.09 -4.30
CA HIS A 4 15.88 8.78 -5.54
C HIS A 4 15.82 7.79 -6.71
N VAL A 5 14.79 7.89 -7.54
CA VAL A 5 14.74 7.17 -8.83
C VAL A 5 15.27 8.10 -9.90
N LYS A 6 16.50 7.87 -10.35
CA LYS A 6 17.18 8.76 -11.31
C LYS A 6 16.49 8.73 -12.67
N SER A 7 16.19 7.54 -13.17
CA SER A 7 15.38 7.36 -14.38
C SER A 7 14.81 5.95 -14.46
N PHE A 8 13.72 5.80 -15.19
CA PHE A 8 13.21 4.51 -15.62
C PHE A 8 12.52 4.64 -16.99
N SER A 9 12.74 3.64 -17.85
CA SER A 9 12.22 3.63 -19.22
C SER A 9 11.61 2.27 -19.60
N TYR A 10 10.50 2.29 -20.33
CA TYR A 10 9.99 1.13 -21.06
C TYR A 10 10.30 1.29 -22.55
N ASN A 11 10.88 0.28 -23.19
CA ASN A 11 11.17 0.31 -24.64
C ASN A 11 11.90 1.59 -25.11
N LYS A 12 12.80 2.13 -24.28
CA LYS A 12 13.54 3.40 -24.46
C LYS A 12 12.74 4.69 -24.27
N GLU A 13 11.46 4.61 -23.97
CA GLU A 13 10.66 5.77 -23.56
C GLU A 13 10.79 5.99 -22.05
N ILE A 14 11.25 7.19 -21.66
CA ILE A 14 11.36 7.57 -20.25
C ILE A 14 9.97 7.71 -19.66
N VAL A 15 9.72 6.97 -18.58
CA VAL A 15 8.48 6.97 -17.80
C VAL A 15 8.64 7.78 -16.52
N LEU A 16 9.78 7.65 -15.86
CA LEU A 16 10.12 8.35 -14.63
C LEU A 16 11.49 9.00 -14.79
N GLN A 17 11.63 10.23 -14.31
CA GLN A 17 12.87 11.00 -14.35
C GLN A 17 13.02 11.76 -13.04
N ASP A 18 14.16 11.60 -12.39
CA ASP A 18 14.59 12.37 -11.21
C ASP A 18 13.52 12.46 -10.10
N ILE A 19 12.92 11.31 -9.75
CA ILE A 19 11.93 11.23 -8.68
C ILE A 19 12.65 11.26 -7.35
N ILE A 20 12.47 12.33 -6.57
CA ILE A 20 13.00 12.45 -5.22
C ILE A 20 11.84 12.45 -4.23
N LEU A 21 11.85 11.48 -3.31
CA LEU A 21 10.83 11.35 -2.27
C LEU A 21 11.51 11.09 -0.92
N ASN A 22 11.20 11.92 0.07
CA ASN A 22 11.66 11.72 1.44
C ASN A 22 10.47 11.38 2.33
N VAL A 23 10.46 10.16 2.86
CA VAL A 23 9.43 9.69 3.80
C VAL A 23 9.94 9.83 5.24
N LYS A 24 9.33 10.76 5.98
CA LYS A 24 9.59 11.04 7.39
C LYS A 24 8.95 9.99 8.29
N GLU A 25 9.25 10.05 9.58
CA GLU A 25 8.63 9.20 10.59
C GLU A 25 7.13 9.46 10.72
N LYS A 26 6.36 8.37 10.86
CA LYS A 26 4.88 8.37 10.96
C LYS A 26 4.14 9.05 9.79
N GLU A 27 4.85 9.42 8.73
CA GLU A 27 4.26 10.14 7.59
C GLU A 27 3.37 9.24 6.74
N LYS A 28 2.20 9.78 6.37
CA LYS A 28 1.30 9.21 5.37
C LYS A 28 1.22 10.17 4.21
N LEU A 29 1.71 9.72 3.05
CA LEU A 29 1.70 10.52 1.84
C LEU A 29 0.95 9.81 0.72
N SER A 30 0.30 10.59 -0.13
CA SER A 30 -0.36 10.08 -1.32
C SER A 30 0.44 10.41 -2.58
N ILE A 31 0.42 9.51 -3.56
CA ILE A 31 0.91 9.74 -4.92
C ILE A 31 -0.28 9.65 -5.89
N SER A 32 -0.52 10.72 -6.62
CA SER A 32 -1.56 10.83 -7.64
C SER A 32 -0.96 11.10 -9.03
N GLY A 33 -1.80 11.09 -10.05
CA GLY A 33 -1.40 11.34 -11.44
C GLY A 33 -2.30 10.61 -12.42
N ILE A 34 -2.24 11.00 -13.70
CA ILE A 34 -3.07 10.41 -14.76
C ILE A 34 -2.79 8.91 -14.94
N ASN A 35 -3.69 8.20 -15.60
CA ASN A 35 -3.47 6.80 -15.94
C ASN A 35 -2.27 6.67 -16.89
N GLY A 36 -1.41 5.69 -16.63
CA GLY A 36 -0.19 5.48 -17.40
C GLY A 36 0.99 6.40 -17.05
N CYS A 37 0.86 7.34 -16.09
CA CYS A 37 1.99 8.22 -15.73
C CYS A 37 3.13 7.51 -14.96
N GLY A 38 2.96 6.24 -14.59
CA GLY A 38 4.01 5.45 -13.92
C GLY A 38 3.87 5.32 -12.40
N LYS A 39 2.68 5.53 -11.82
CA LYS A 39 2.44 5.35 -10.36
C LYS A 39 2.85 3.95 -9.87
N SER A 40 2.24 2.90 -10.42
CA SER A 40 2.58 1.52 -10.07
C SER A 40 4.01 1.16 -10.45
N THR A 41 4.55 1.74 -11.53
CA THR A 41 5.97 1.59 -11.92
C THR A 41 6.89 2.11 -10.81
N LEU A 42 6.64 3.32 -10.32
CA LEU A 42 7.40 3.93 -9.22
C LEU A 42 7.36 3.04 -7.97
N LEU A 43 6.17 2.61 -7.56
CA LEU A 43 6.02 1.74 -6.38
C LEU A 43 6.77 0.41 -6.54
N ASN A 44 6.69 -0.22 -7.71
CA ASN A 44 7.40 -1.47 -7.98
C ASN A 44 8.92 -1.32 -7.98
N ILE A 45 9.45 -0.19 -8.46
CA ILE A 45 10.90 0.11 -8.39
C ILE A 45 11.32 0.32 -6.93
N ILE A 46 10.57 1.11 -6.15
CA ILE A 46 10.84 1.33 -4.72
C ILE A 46 10.88 0.01 -3.95
N CYS A 47 9.97 -0.91 -4.28
CA CYS A 47 9.87 -2.22 -3.63
C CYS A 47 10.86 -3.27 -4.19
N GLY A 48 11.72 -2.91 -5.14
CA GLY A 48 12.66 -3.84 -5.79
C GLY A 48 12.01 -4.92 -6.68
N LYS A 49 10.73 -4.78 -7.01
CA LYS A 49 10.00 -5.69 -7.91
C LYS A 49 10.27 -5.40 -9.39
N LEU A 50 10.74 -4.20 -9.69
CA LEU A 50 11.13 -3.78 -11.03
C LEU A 50 12.53 -3.15 -10.96
N LYS A 51 13.44 -3.62 -11.80
CA LYS A 51 14.82 -3.11 -11.83
C LYS A 51 14.83 -1.71 -12.47
N GLY A 52 15.30 -0.71 -11.74
CA GLY A 52 15.51 0.66 -12.22
C GLY A 52 16.78 1.28 -11.66
N ASP A 53 17.15 2.48 -12.12
CA ASP A 53 18.24 3.26 -11.54
C ASP A 53 17.70 4.01 -10.30
N ILE A 54 17.86 3.38 -9.13
CA ILE A 54 17.33 3.85 -7.85
C ILE A 54 18.43 3.83 -6.78
N GLU A 55 18.44 4.88 -5.96
CA GLU A 55 19.20 4.97 -4.72
C GLU A 55 18.23 5.15 -3.54
N ILE A 56 18.41 4.35 -2.48
CA ILE A 56 17.64 4.46 -1.25
C ILE A 56 18.61 4.67 -0.08
N LYS A 57 18.47 5.80 0.63
CA LYS A 57 19.20 6.06 1.87
C LYS A 57 18.31 5.79 3.08
N ASN A 58 18.88 5.12 4.09
CA ASN A 58 18.18 4.64 5.28
C ASN A 58 16.99 3.74 4.90
N PRO A 59 17.24 2.59 4.26
CA PRO A 59 16.19 1.68 3.82
C PRO A 59 15.41 1.15 5.03
N LEU A 60 14.10 0.96 4.81
CA LEU A 60 13.17 0.44 5.81
C LEU A 60 12.58 -0.88 5.33
N SER A 61 12.18 -1.74 6.27
CA SER A 61 11.42 -2.93 5.96
C SER A 61 10.04 -2.58 5.39
N MET A 62 9.72 -3.08 4.19
CA MET A 62 8.52 -2.69 3.44
C MET A 62 7.44 -3.78 3.41
N GLY A 63 6.19 -3.40 3.65
CA GLY A 63 5.02 -4.15 3.21
C GLY A 63 4.48 -3.54 1.93
N TYR A 64 4.14 -4.34 0.92
CA TYR A 64 3.69 -3.82 -0.37
C TYR A 64 2.42 -4.52 -0.86
N TYR A 65 1.42 -3.70 -1.19
CA TYR A 65 0.19 -4.09 -1.88
C TYR A 65 0.17 -3.45 -3.27
N GLY A 66 0.06 -4.28 -4.30
CA GLY A 66 0.03 -3.85 -5.71
C GLY A 66 -1.18 -4.38 -6.47
N GLY A 67 -2.37 -4.39 -5.85
CA GLY A 67 -3.59 -4.99 -6.41
C GLY A 67 -3.67 -6.53 -6.30
N HIS A 68 -2.52 -7.22 -6.32
CA HIS A 68 -2.44 -8.66 -6.11
C HIS A 68 -1.31 -9.03 -5.15
N ILE A 69 -1.62 -9.85 -4.15
CA ILE A 69 -0.62 -10.53 -3.33
C ILE A 69 -0.53 -11.98 -3.79
N SER A 70 0.67 -12.54 -3.72
CA SER A 70 0.90 -13.99 -3.79
C SER A 70 0.41 -14.72 -2.52
N LEU A 71 -0.80 -14.42 -2.03
CA LEU A 71 -1.45 -15.31 -1.08
C LEU A 71 -1.74 -16.62 -1.81
N ASN A 72 -1.47 -17.75 -1.16
CA ASN A 72 -1.82 -19.04 -1.74
C ASN A 72 -3.34 -19.13 -1.85
N LYS A 73 -3.83 -19.17 -3.10
CA LYS A 73 -5.26 -19.15 -3.45
C LYS A 73 -6.03 -20.35 -2.89
N ASP A 74 -5.34 -21.45 -2.58
CA ASP A 74 -5.92 -22.67 -2.01
C ASP A 74 -6.00 -22.67 -0.48
N LEU A 75 -5.34 -21.72 0.18
CA LEU A 75 -5.39 -21.52 1.63
C LEU A 75 -6.46 -20.48 1.99
N SER A 76 -6.90 -20.49 3.25
CA SER A 76 -7.69 -19.41 3.84
C SER A 76 -6.78 -18.42 4.57
N LEU A 77 -7.35 -17.28 4.98
CA LEU A 77 -6.63 -16.33 5.80
C LEU A 77 -6.27 -16.91 7.18
N ALA A 78 -7.12 -17.80 7.72
CA ALA A 78 -6.85 -18.51 8.97
C ALA A 78 -5.54 -19.30 8.93
N ASN A 79 -5.18 -19.88 7.78
CA ASN A 79 -3.92 -20.63 7.63
C ASN A 79 -2.67 -19.75 7.77
N HIS A 80 -2.82 -18.42 7.70
CA HIS A 80 -1.71 -17.47 7.81
C HIS A 80 -1.57 -16.92 9.23
N LYS A 81 -2.48 -17.24 10.17
CA LYS A 81 -2.44 -16.76 11.55
C LYS A 81 -1.12 -17.11 12.25
N ASP A 82 -0.62 -18.32 12.02
CA ASP A 82 0.59 -18.84 12.68
C ASP A 82 1.89 -18.14 12.22
N LEU A 83 1.81 -17.30 11.18
CA LEU A 83 2.91 -16.42 10.77
C LEU A 83 3.09 -15.23 11.74
N PHE A 84 2.06 -14.90 12.51
CA PHE A 84 2.07 -13.81 13.50
C PHE A 84 2.22 -14.39 14.90
N LYS A 85 3.45 -14.79 15.25
CA LYS A 85 3.78 -15.38 16.56
C LYS A 85 3.96 -14.34 17.67
N ASP A 86 4.15 -13.08 17.29
CA ASP A 86 4.22 -11.94 18.20
C ASP A 86 2.80 -11.54 18.60
N GLU A 87 2.53 -11.42 19.90
CA GLU A 87 1.19 -11.12 20.44
C GLU A 87 0.64 -9.78 19.92
N LEU A 88 1.49 -8.75 19.80
CA LEU A 88 1.06 -7.44 19.30
C LEU A 88 0.69 -7.52 17.82
N LEU A 89 1.44 -8.26 17.01
CA LEU A 89 1.10 -8.47 15.60
C LEU A 89 -0.18 -9.29 15.45
N LEU A 90 -0.39 -10.27 16.32
CA LEU A 90 -1.60 -11.07 16.33
C LEU A 90 -2.83 -10.23 16.71
N ASP A 91 -2.70 -9.28 17.64
CA ASP A 91 -3.76 -8.34 17.99
C ASP A 91 -4.09 -7.41 16.82
N VAL A 92 -3.08 -6.88 16.12
CA VAL A 92 -3.28 -6.10 14.88
C VAL A 92 -4.06 -6.92 13.85
N PHE A 93 -3.66 -8.18 13.65
CA PHE A 93 -4.33 -9.09 12.74
C PHE A 93 -5.81 -9.31 13.11
N GLN A 94 -6.10 -9.59 14.39
CA GLN A 94 -7.47 -9.80 14.86
C GLN A 94 -8.33 -8.53 14.74
N ASN A 95 -7.76 -7.38 15.08
CA ASN A 95 -8.42 -6.08 14.93
C ASN A 95 -8.80 -5.83 13.47
N LEU A 96 -7.88 -6.06 12.53
CA LEU A 96 -8.14 -5.91 11.09
C LEU A 96 -9.20 -6.91 10.60
N VAL A 97 -9.17 -8.17 11.04
CA VAL A 97 -10.21 -9.18 10.69
C VAL A 97 -11.58 -8.71 11.15
N PHE A 98 -11.69 -8.17 12.37
CA PHE A 98 -12.96 -7.68 12.91
C PHE A 98 -13.43 -6.42 12.19
N GLY A 99 -12.58 -5.41 12.09
CA GLY A 99 -12.96 -4.10 11.58
C GLY A 99 -13.18 -4.01 10.07
N LEU A 100 -12.56 -4.89 9.29
CA LEU A 100 -12.89 -5.06 7.86
C LEU A 100 -14.09 -5.99 7.63
N GLU A 101 -14.79 -6.43 8.69
CA GLU A 101 -15.92 -7.36 8.63
C GLU A 101 -15.58 -8.70 7.96
N PHE A 102 -14.34 -9.18 8.15
CA PHE A 102 -13.83 -10.36 7.45
C PHE A 102 -14.08 -11.69 8.20
N LYS A 103 -14.66 -11.63 9.40
CA LYS A 103 -14.83 -12.80 10.28
C LYS A 103 -15.58 -13.96 9.63
N SER A 104 -16.64 -13.70 8.86
CA SER A 104 -17.43 -14.74 8.18
C SER A 104 -16.65 -15.45 7.05
N PHE A 105 -15.59 -14.82 6.54
CA PHE A 105 -14.76 -15.32 5.45
C PHE A 105 -13.42 -15.89 5.94
N TYR A 106 -13.17 -15.88 7.24
CA TYR A 106 -11.89 -16.21 7.84
C TYR A 106 -11.33 -17.58 7.42
N ASN A 107 -12.21 -18.58 7.31
CA ASN A 107 -11.89 -19.96 6.90
C ASN A 107 -12.14 -20.22 5.41
N THR A 108 -12.63 -19.24 4.65
CA THR A 108 -12.89 -19.37 3.22
C THR A 108 -11.57 -19.30 2.45
N LYS A 109 -11.37 -20.21 1.50
CA LYS A 109 -10.19 -20.19 0.62
C LYS A 109 -10.16 -18.90 -0.18
N ILE A 110 -8.97 -18.31 -0.34
CA ILE A 110 -8.80 -17.01 -1.03
C ILE A 110 -9.44 -17.04 -2.44
N LYS A 111 -9.33 -18.15 -3.18
CA LYS A 111 -9.95 -18.29 -4.52
C LYS A 111 -11.49 -18.24 -4.55
N ASN A 112 -12.15 -18.44 -3.42
CA ASN A 112 -13.61 -18.45 -3.30
C ASN A 112 -14.17 -17.11 -2.77
N LEU A 113 -13.31 -16.11 -2.55
CA LEU A 113 -13.71 -14.80 -2.07
C LEU A 113 -14.16 -13.90 -3.24
N SER A 114 -15.08 -12.97 -2.95
CA SER A 114 -15.36 -11.84 -3.85
C SER A 114 -14.13 -10.94 -3.98
N GLN A 115 -14.07 -10.10 -5.01
CA GLN A 115 -12.94 -9.19 -5.21
C GLN A 115 -12.71 -8.27 -4.00
N GLY A 116 -13.77 -7.67 -3.46
CA GLY A 116 -13.67 -6.87 -2.23
C GLY A 116 -13.14 -7.66 -1.03
N ASN A 117 -13.59 -8.91 -0.85
CA ASN A 117 -13.08 -9.77 0.21
C ASN A 117 -11.62 -10.21 -0.02
N ILE A 118 -11.17 -10.34 -1.27
CA ILE A 118 -9.75 -10.55 -1.58
C ILE A 118 -8.93 -9.34 -1.12
N VAL A 119 -9.39 -8.12 -1.40
CA VAL A 119 -8.73 -6.89 -0.93
C VAL A 119 -8.70 -6.82 0.59
N LYS A 120 -9.81 -7.14 1.28
CA LYS A 120 -9.85 -7.23 2.74
C LYS A 120 -8.83 -8.24 3.27
N ALA A 121 -8.78 -9.45 2.73
CA ALA A 121 -7.81 -10.47 3.14
C ALA A 121 -6.35 -10.00 2.93
N HIS A 122 -6.09 -9.31 1.83
CA HIS A 122 -4.80 -8.71 1.53
C HIS A 122 -4.41 -7.61 2.53
N MET A 123 -5.35 -6.72 2.88
CA MET A 123 -5.13 -5.66 3.87
C MET A 123 -4.88 -6.23 5.25
N VAL A 124 -5.67 -7.22 5.70
CA VAL A 124 -5.42 -7.93 6.96
C VAL A 124 -4.00 -8.49 6.96
N PHE A 125 -3.62 -9.24 5.92
CA PHE A 125 -2.31 -9.90 5.88
C PHE A 125 -1.16 -8.91 5.87
N ILE A 126 -1.17 -7.91 4.96
CA ILE A 126 -0.05 -6.97 4.81
C ILE A 126 0.11 -6.11 6.04
N LEU A 127 -0.96 -5.49 6.53
CA LEU A 127 -0.87 -4.51 7.61
C LEU A 127 -0.52 -5.15 8.96
N SER A 128 -0.65 -6.48 9.06
CA SER A 128 -0.21 -7.26 10.22
C SER A 128 1.27 -7.63 10.17
N LEU A 129 1.96 -7.45 9.04
CA LEU A 129 3.39 -7.74 8.95
C LEU A 129 4.21 -6.77 9.79
N ASN A 130 5.27 -7.26 10.43
CA ASN A 130 6.23 -6.40 11.10
C ASN A 130 7.09 -5.63 10.09
N ARG A 131 6.55 -4.51 9.61
CA ARG A 131 7.19 -3.60 8.64
C ARG A 131 7.20 -2.18 9.18
N GLU A 132 8.13 -1.38 8.69
CA GLU A 132 8.32 0.02 9.10
C GLU A 132 7.63 1.01 8.15
N ILE A 133 7.38 0.59 6.91
CA ILE A 133 6.67 1.35 5.89
C ILE A 133 5.75 0.42 5.08
N PHE A 134 4.56 0.92 4.74
CA PHE A 134 3.62 0.26 3.86
C PHE A 134 3.45 1.05 2.57
N ILE A 135 3.50 0.35 1.45
CA ILE A 135 3.34 0.92 0.11
C ILE A 135 2.10 0.27 -0.50
N LEU A 136 1.06 1.07 -0.74
CA LEU A 136 -0.27 0.57 -1.09
C LEU A 136 -0.72 1.18 -2.42
N ASP A 137 -0.98 0.33 -3.42
CA ASP A 137 -1.54 0.70 -4.72
C ASP A 137 -3.02 0.33 -4.78
N GLU A 138 -3.89 1.33 -4.85
CA GLU A 138 -5.36 1.24 -4.84
C GLU A 138 -5.93 0.32 -3.74
N PRO A 139 -5.61 0.58 -2.45
CA PRO A 139 -6.01 -0.30 -1.34
C PRO A 139 -7.52 -0.31 -1.04
N THR A 140 -8.29 0.63 -1.60
CA THR A 140 -9.74 0.75 -1.42
C THR A 140 -10.56 0.22 -2.58
N GLU A 141 -9.91 -0.22 -3.66
CA GLU A 141 -10.61 -0.74 -4.82
C GLU A 141 -11.50 -1.94 -4.44
N ASN A 142 -12.75 -1.95 -4.88
CA ASN A 142 -13.75 -2.99 -4.56
C ASN A 142 -14.17 -3.10 -3.08
N LEU A 143 -13.71 -2.20 -2.19
CA LEU A 143 -14.19 -2.14 -0.81
C LEU A 143 -15.52 -1.40 -0.71
N ASP A 144 -16.38 -1.86 0.19
CA ASP A 144 -17.54 -1.09 0.64
C ASP A 144 -17.13 0.11 1.50
N ASN A 145 -18.01 1.11 1.60
CA ASN A 145 -17.72 2.36 2.32
C ASN A 145 -17.37 2.14 3.81
N VAL A 146 -17.99 1.14 4.45
CA VAL A 146 -17.73 0.81 5.86
C VAL A 146 -16.28 0.35 6.03
N SER A 147 -15.81 -0.49 5.11
CA SER A 147 -14.45 -1.01 5.10
C SER A 147 -13.42 0.07 4.74
N VAL A 148 -13.75 0.96 3.81
CA VAL A 148 -12.91 2.13 3.47
C VAL A 148 -12.75 3.04 4.69
N ASP A 149 -13.84 3.33 5.41
CA ASP A 149 -13.79 4.16 6.61
C ASP A 149 -12.98 3.52 7.74
N TYR A 150 -13.14 2.22 7.97
CA TYR A 150 -12.32 1.49 8.94
C TYR A 150 -10.84 1.52 8.56
N LEU A 151 -10.50 1.18 7.31
CA LEU A 151 -9.12 1.17 6.82
C LEU A 151 -8.48 2.56 6.92
N SER A 152 -9.25 3.61 6.61
CA SER A 152 -8.80 5.00 6.75
C SER A 152 -8.41 5.30 8.19
N ASN A 153 -9.27 4.96 9.15
CA ASN A 153 -9.02 5.22 10.56
C ASN A 153 -7.84 4.40 11.10
N PHE A 154 -7.73 3.13 10.70
CA PHE A 154 -6.61 2.27 11.06
C PHE A 154 -5.26 2.88 10.59
N ILE A 155 -5.18 3.29 9.31
CA ILE A 155 -3.95 3.88 8.75
C ILE A 155 -3.64 5.23 9.40
N ARG A 156 -4.65 6.08 9.62
CA ARG A 156 -4.49 7.39 10.27
C ARG A 156 -3.89 7.28 11.67
N GLN A 157 -4.35 6.30 12.46
CA GLN A 157 -3.91 6.07 13.84
C GLN A 157 -2.57 5.31 13.94
N SER A 158 -2.11 4.72 12.84
CA SER A 158 -0.88 3.94 12.80
C SER A 158 0.37 4.81 12.93
N ASP A 159 1.33 4.36 13.74
CA ASP A 159 2.67 4.96 13.85
C ASP A 159 3.61 4.56 12.71
N LYS A 160 3.12 3.77 11.74
CA LYS A 160 3.89 3.35 10.57
C LYS A 160 3.88 4.43 9.49
N ARG A 161 4.80 4.29 8.53
CA ARG A 161 4.88 5.16 7.35
C ARG A 161 4.04 4.58 6.22
N TYR A 162 3.44 5.43 5.39
CA TYR A 162 2.62 5.00 4.27
C TYR A 162 2.91 5.81 3.00
N ILE A 163 3.10 5.10 1.89
CA ILE A 163 3.04 5.66 0.53
C ILE A 163 1.80 5.05 -0.14
N ILE A 164 0.83 5.89 -0.48
CA ILE A 164 -0.47 5.45 -0.96
C ILE A 164 -0.71 5.99 -2.37
N VAL A 165 -0.97 5.11 -3.33
CA VAL A 165 -1.59 5.49 -4.60
C VAL A 165 -3.06 5.15 -4.49
N SER A 166 -3.92 6.16 -4.67
CA SER A 166 -5.35 5.92 -4.72
C SER A 166 -6.09 6.99 -5.53
N HIS A 167 -7.10 6.57 -6.27
CA HIS A 167 -8.07 7.46 -6.91
C HIS A 167 -9.23 7.86 -5.96
N ASP A 168 -9.34 7.24 -4.79
CA ASP A 168 -10.36 7.56 -3.77
C ASP A 168 -9.95 8.78 -2.95
N ARG A 169 -10.58 9.93 -3.26
CA ARG A 169 -10.29 11.21 -2.59
C ARG A 169 -10.70 11.23 -1.12
N HIS A 170 -11.73 10.49 -0.74
CA HIS A 170 -12.21 10.42 0.64
C HIS A 170 -11.23 9.63 1.50
N PHE A 171 -10.74 8.49 0.99
CA PHE A 171 -9.69 7.72 1.63
C PHE A 171 -8.40 8.53 1.78
N VAL A 172 -7.94 9.19 0.71
CA VAL A 172 -6.71 10.00 0.73
C VAL A 172 -6.82 11.17 1.70
N SER A 173 -7.93 11.92 1.71
CA SER A 173 -8.10 13.07 2.60
C SER A 173 -8.19 12.69 4.08
N LYS A 174 -8.70 11.49 4.39
CA LYS A 174 -8.74 10.98 5.76
C LYS A 174 -7.39 10.46 6.27
N THR A 175 -6.50 10.03 5.38
CA THR A 175 -5.29 9.26 5.74
C THR A 175 -3.98 10.02 5.53
N CYS A 176 -3.89 10.87 4.51
CA CYS A 176 -2.64 11.45 4.05
C CYS A 176 -2.59 12.96 4.32
N GLU A 177 -1.43 13.44 4.74
CA GLU A 177 -1.18 14.86 5.02
C GLU A 177 -0.36 15.53 3.92
N ASN A 178 0.47 14.74 3.24
CA ASN A 178 1.33 15.20 2.15
C ASN A 178 0.92 14.56 0.84
N HIS A 179 0.76 15.38 -0.19
CA HIS A 179 0.27 14.92 -1.49
C HIS A 179 1.31 15.20 -2.56
N TYR A 180 1.59 14.17 -3.34
CA TYR A 180 2.52 14.23 -4.45
C TYR A 180 1.81 13.80 -5.72
N MET A 181 2.17 14.41 -6.83
CA MET A 181 1.64 14.09 -8.15
C MET A 181 2.80 13.76 -9.08
N ILE A 182 2.67 12.67 -9.81
CA ILE A 182 3.53 12.42 -10.96
C ILE A 182 3.01 13.27 -12.12
N ASN A 183 3.81 14.26 -12.52
CA ASN A 183 3.54 15.12 -13.67
C ASN A 183 4.81 15.26 -14.51
N GLU A 184 4.65 15.18 -15.84
CA GLU A 184 5.77 15.25 -16.79
C GLU A 184 6.95 14.34 -16.40
N LYS A 185 6.65 13.12 -15.91
CA LYS A 185 7.64 12.09 -15.49
C LYS A 185 8.39 12.40 -14.19
N THR A 186 8.15 13.56 -13.57
CA THR A 186 8.72 13.99 -12.29
C THR A 186 7.69 13.89 -11.16
N LEU A 187 8.13 14.02 -9.91
CA LEU A 187 7.25 14.01 -8.74
C LEU A 187 7.22 15.39 -8.11
N GLN A 188 6.02 15.96 -7.99
CA GLN A 188 5.82 17.30 -7.44
C GLN A 188 4.90 17.24 -6.23
N LYS A 189 5.27 17.91 -5.14
CA LYS A 189 4.38 18.08 -3.99
C LYS A 189 3.32 19.13 -4.32
N TYR A 190 2.07 18.90 -3.91
CA TYR A 190 0.97 19.85 -4.06
C TYR A 190 0.12 19.91 -2.79
N GLU A 191 -0.66 20.98 -2.66
CA GLU A 191 -1.67 21.14 -1.60
C GLU A 191 -3.06 20.82 -2.15
N ILE A 192 -3.89 20.15 -1.37
CA ILE A 192 -5.30 19.96 -1.70
C ILE A 192 -6.03 21.23 -1.24
N ASN A 193 -6.57 21.99 -2.20
CA ASN A 193 -7.49 23.10 -1.93
C ASN A 193 -8.84 22.60 -1.40
#